data_AF-A0A0P9EXA8-F1
#
_entry.id   AF-A0A0P9EXA8-F1
#
_cell.length_a   1.000
_cell.length_b   1.000
_cell.length_c   1.000
_cell.angle_alpha   90.00
_cell.angle_beta   90.00
_cell.angle_gamma   90.00
#
_symmetry.space_group_name_H-M   'P 1'
#
loop_
_entity.id
_entity.type
_entity.pdbx_description
1 polymer ?
#
loop_
_entity_poly.entity_id
_entity_poly.type
_entity_poly.pdbx_seq_one_letter_code
_entity_poly.pdbx_strand_id
1 'polypeptide(L)' 'MITRQRQRSTLVTGSLIVLLLAAWIALAPPQLGGSTRLIIVNGNSMEPGLQRGDLVFVRAADSYTVGQIATYQHPQIGPV' A
#
# COMPACT_ATOMS: atom_id res chain seq x y z
N MET A 1 32.95 31.24 7.23
CA MET A 1 31.97 30.93 6.16
C MET A 1 31.67 29.43 6.11
N ILE A 2 31.19 28.79 7.20
CA ILE A 2 31.08 27.31 7.32
C ILE A 2 29.65 26.85 7.73
N THR A 3 28.73 27.76 8.05
CA THR A 3 27.42 27.41 8.64
C THR A 3 26.34 26.95 7.66
N ARG A 4 26.43 27.31 6.36
CA ARG A 4 25.38 26.99 5.37
C ARG A 4 25.35 25.53 4.89
N GLN A 5 26.49 24.85 4.84
CA GLN A 5 26.55 23.46 4.35
C GLN A 5 25.95 22.45 5.33
N ARG A 6 26.22 22.63 6.63
CA ARG A 6 25.65 21.78 7.70
C ARG A 6 24.13 21.87 7.76
N GLN A 7 23.56 23.07 7.66
CA GLN A 7 22.11 23.27 7.66
C GLN A 7 21.43 22.65 6.43
N ARG A 8 22.04 22.76 5.25
CA ARG A 8 21.51 22.10 4.03
C ARG A 8 21.48 20.58 4.18
N SER A 9 22.50 19.98 4.80
CA SER A 9 22.53 18.54 5.04
C SER A 9 21.44 18.08 6.02
N THR A 10 21.18 18.81 7.10
CA THR A 10 20.12 18.45 8.05
C THR A 10 18.72 18.54 7.45
N LEU A 11 18.46 19.53 6.59
CA LEU A 11 17.18 19.69 5.90
C LEU A 11 16.93 18.56 4.89
N VAL A 12 17.96 18.14 4.15
CA VAL A 12 17.87 17.01 3.21
C VAL A 12 17.59 15.71 3.96
N THR A 13 18.31 15.44 5.05
CA THR A 13 18.10 14.25 5.86
C THR A 13 16.70 14.24 6.49
N GLY A 14 16.24 15.37 7.04
CA GLY A 14 14.89 15.48 7.59
C GLY A 14 13.82 15.21 6.54
N SER A 15 13.98 15.77 5.33
CA SER A 15 13.06 15.56 4.21
C SER A 15 13.03 14.08 3.77
N LEU A 16 14.19 13.43 3.72
CA LEU A 16 14.30 12.00 3.41
C LEU A 16 13.56 11.14 4.44
N ILE A 17 13.71 11.44 5.74
CA ILE A 17 13.02 10.70 6.81
C ILE A 17 11.50 10.87 6.66
N VAL A 18 11.02 12.09 6.41
CA VAL A 18 9.58 12.34 6.20
C VAL A 18 9.06 11.58 4.98
N LEU A 19 9.80 11.58 3.87
CA LEU A 19 9.43 10.82 2.67
C LEU A 19 9.40 9.31 2.93
N LEU A 20 10.38 8.78 3.67
CA LEU A 20 10.44 7.37 4.08
C LEU A 20 9.24 6.98 4.95
N LEU A 21 8.89 7.83 5.93
CA LEU A 21 7.72 7.60 6.79
C LEU A 21 6.41 7.65 5.99
N ALA A 22 6.27 8.62 5.08
CA ALA A 22 5.10 8.72 4.21
C ALA A 22 4.98 7.49 3.30
N ALA A 23 6.09 7.06 2.69
CA ALA A 23 6.13 5.84 1.87
C ALA A 23 5.80 4.60 2.71
N TRP A 24 6.30 4.51 3.95
CA TRP A 24 5.98 3.42 4.87
C TRP A 24 4.48 3.37 5.16
N ILE A 25 3.86 4.48 5.57
CA ILE A 25 2.43 4.52 5.87
C ILE A 25 1.58 4.15 4.64
N ALA A 26 2.00 4.59 3.45
CA ALA A 26 1.29 4.31 2.22
C ALA A 26 1.39 2.84 1.77
N LEU A 27 2.56 2.21 1.90
CA LEU A 27 2.84 0.90 1.31
C LEU A 27 2.85 -0.25 2.31
N ALA A 28 3.06 0.04 3.60
CA ALA A 28 3.17 -1.00 4.60
C ALA A 28 1.83 -1.73 4.80
N PRO A 29 1.90 -3.01 5.20
CA PRO A 29 0.74 -3.76 5.65
C PRO A 29 0.05 -3.09 6.85
N PRO A 30 -1.27 -3.23 7.00
CA PRO A 30 -1.99 -2.75 8.18
C PRO A 30 -1.44 -3.30 9.50
N GLN A 31 -0.89 -4.53 9.48
CA GLN A 31 -0.25 -5.14 10.65
C GLN A 31 1.01 -4.36 11.11
N LEU A 32 1.62 -3.58 10.22
CA LEU A 32 2.82 -2.78 10.47
C LEU A 32 2.52 -1.27 10.48
N GLY A 33 1.24 -0.89 10.63
CA GLY A 33 0.79 0.51 10.71
C GLY A 33 0.62 1.22 9.37
N GLY A 34 0.63 0.50 8.24
CA GLY A 34 0.29 1.06 6.93
C GLY A 34 -1.16 0.84 6.53
N SER A 35 -1.47 1.11 5.26
CA SER A 35 -2.85 1.07 4.73
C SER A 35 -3.09 0.03 3.64
N THR A 36 -2.05 -0.67 3.19
CA THR A 36 -2.10 -1.50 1.98
C THR A 36 -1.99 -2.98 2.31
N ARG A 37 -2.99 -3.78 1.95
CA ARG A 37 -2.97 -5.24 2.06
C ARG A 37 -2.41 -5.85 0.79
N LEU A 38 -1.56 -6.86 0.93
CA LEU A 38 -1.12 -7.70 -0.18
C LEU A 38 -1.95 -8.98 -0.17
N ILE A 39 -2.60 -9.27 -1.29
CA ILE A 39 -3.35 -10.50 -1.49
C ILE A 39 -2.84 -11.24 -2.72
N ILE A 40 -2.89 -12.56 -2.69
CA ILE A 40 -2.59 -13.41 -3.84
C ILE A 40 -3.91 -13.95 -4.38
N VAL A 41 -4.13 -13.77 -5.69
CA VAL A 41 -5.33 -14.30 -6.35
C VAL A 41 -5.24 -15.82 -6.42
N ASN A 42 -6.11 -16.52 -5.69
CA ASN A 42 -6.08 -17.98 -5.57
C ASN A 42 -7.22 -18.69 -6.36
N GLY A 43 -7.68 -18.09 -7.46
CA GLY A 43 -8.76 -18.61 -8.28
C GLY A 43 -8.65 -18.14 -9.73
N ASN A 44 -9.50 -18.67 -10.60
CA ASN A 44 -9.61 -18.29 -12.02
C ASN A 44 -10.87 -17.46 -12.31
N SER A 45 -11.67 -17.15 -11.29
CA SER A 45 -12.94 -16.41 -11.45
C SER A 45 -12.77 -14.98 -11.98
N MET A 46 -11.58 -14.41 -11.84
CA MET A 46 -11.27 -13.04 -12.27
C MET A 46 -10.51 -13.01 -13.60
N GLU A 47 -10.32 -14.16 -14.25
CA GLU A 47 -9.72 -14.21 -15.58
C GLU A 47 -10.64 -13.57 -16.64
N PRO A 48 -10.08 -12.91 -17.66
CA PRO A 48 -8.64 -12.76 -17.93
C PRO A 48 -7.98 -11.56 -17.22
N GLY A 49 -8.73 -10.75 -16.47
CA GLY A 49 -8.24 -9.49 -15.90
C GLY A 49 -7.26 -9.65 -14.73
N LEU A 50 -7.46 -10.68 -13.90
CA LEU A 50 -6.53 -11.11 -12.87
C LEU A 50 -6.35 -12.63 -12.95
N GLN A 51 -5.11 -13.07 -13.02
CA GLN A 51 -4.75 -14.47 -13.14
C GLN A 51 -4.40 -15.06 -11.78
N ARG A 52 -4.57 -16.38 -11.68
CA ARG A 52 -4.14 -17.11 -10.49
C ARG A 52 -2.64 -16.88 -10.24
N GLY A 53 -2.29 -16.51 -9.02
CA GLY A 53 -0.91 -16.22 -8.60
C GLY A 53 -0.56 -14.74 -8.65
N ASP A 54 -1.42 -13.88 -9.21
CA ASP A 54 -1.20 -12.44 -9.21
C ASP A 54 -1.16 -11.90 -7.77
N LEU A 55 -0.17 -11.04 -7.52
CA LEU A 55 -0.05 -10.30 -6.28
C LEU A 55 -0.70 -8.93 -6.44
N VAL A 56 -1.76 -8.67 -5.69
CA VAL A 56 -2.53 -7.42 -5.79
C VAL A 56 -2.39 -6.62 -4.49
N PHE A 57 -2.16 -5.32 -4.66
CA PHE A 57 -2.15 -4.36 -3.57
C PHE A 57 -3.55 -3.76 -3.41
N VAL A 58 -4.12 -3.90 -2.22
CA VAL A 58 -5.49 -3.48 -1.93
C VAL A 58 -5.48 -2.48 -0.78
N ARG A 59 -6.17 -1.36 -0.96
CA ARG A 59 -6.33 -0.34 0.07
C ARG A 59 -7.81 -0.13 0.34
N ALA A 60 -8.17 0.04 1.61
CA ALA A 60 -9.51 0.46 1.96
C ALA A 60 -9.78 1.87 1.40
N ALA A 61 -10.91 2.02 0.71
CA ALA A 61 -11.40 3.31 0.24
C ALA A 61 -12.68 3.68 1.01
N ASP A 62 -12.93 4.99 1.16
CA ASP A 62 -14.14 5.50 1.81
C ASP A 62 -15.40 5.21 0.99
N SER A 63 -15.25 5.05 -0.34
CA SER A 63 -16.34 4.74 -1.26
C SER A 63 -15.87 3.82 -2.38
N TYR A 64 -16.76 2.91 -2.80
CA TYR A 64 -16.56 2.01 -3.94
C TYR A 64 -17.59 2.31 -5.02
N THR A 65 -17.19 2.27 -6.28
CA THR A 65 -18.05 2.55 -7.45
C THR A 65 -18.20 1.33 -8.33
N VAL A 66 -19.32 1.25 -9.06
CA VAL A 66 -19.58 0.16 -10.00
C VAL A 66 -18.48 0.12 -11.06
N GLY A 67 -17.92 -1.07 -11.28
CA GLY A 67 -16.78 -1.29 -12.19
C GLY A 67 -15.42 -1.34 -11.51
N GLN A 68 -15.31 -1.01 -10.22
CA GLN A 68 -14.09 -1.21 -9.45
C GLN A 68 -13.98 -2.65 -8.91
N ILE A 69 -12.75 -3.15 -8.86
CA ILE A 69 -12.43 -4.42 -8.19
C ILE A 69 -12.22 -4.13 -6.71
N ALA A 70 -12.95 -4.84 -5.84
CA ALA A 70 -12.84 -4.72 -4.41
C ALA A 70 -12.79 -6.12 -3.77
N THR A 71 -12.00 -6.24 -2.71
CA THR A 71 -11.95 -7.46 -1.89
C THR A 71 -12.91 -7.35 -0.73
N TYR A 72 -13.48 -8.46 -0.29
CA TYR A 72 -14.29 -8.51 0.93
C TYR A 72 -13.93 -9.72 1.79
N GLN A 73 -14.27 -9.66 3.08
CA GLN A 73 -14.12 -10.82 3.95
C GLN A 73 -15.40 -11.64 3.93
N HIS A 74 -15.29 -12.87 3.41
CA HIS A 74 -16.34 -13.86 3.55
C HIS A 74 -16.17 -14.60 4.89
N PRO A 75 -17.23 -14.74 5.70
CA PRO A 75 -17.13 -15.26 7.07
C PRO A 75 -16.60 -16.70 7.17
N GLN A 76 -16.72 -17.49 6.10
CA GLN A 76 -16.34 -18.91 6.08
C GLN A 76 -14.99 -19.20 5.39
N ILE A 77 -14.58 -18.37 4.43
CA ILE A 77 -13.42 -18.65 3.57
C ILE A 77 -12.34 -17.56 3.65
N GLY A 78 -12.61 -16.45 4.35
CA GLY A 78 -11.66 -15.35 4.50
C GLY A 78 -11.74 -14.33 3.35
N PRO A 79 -10.64 -13.62 3.03
CA PRO A 79 -10.63 -12.59 2.00
C PRO A 79 -10.80 -13.19 0.59
N VAL A 80 -11.73 -12.62 -0.19
CA VAL A 80 -12.02 -12.97 -1.60
C VAL A 80 -11.95 -11.71 -2.45
#